data_AF-A0A6P0YAM1-F1
#
_entry.id   AF-A0A6P0YAM1-F1
#
_cell.length_a   1.000
_cell.length_b   1.000
_cell.length_c   1.000
_cell.angle_alpha   90.00
_cell.angle_beta   90.00
_cell.angle_gamma   90.00
#
_symmetry.space_group_name_H-M   'P 1'
#
loop_
_entity.id
_entity.type
_entity.pdbx_description
1 polymer ?
#
loop_
_entity_poly.entity_id
_entity_poly.type
_entity_poly.pdbx_seq_one_letter_code
_entity_poly.pdbx_strand_id
1 'polypeptide(L)' 'MYEKITPPTTGSKVSFSNGQPNVPDDPIIPFIRGDGTGVDLWPASQKVFDAAIATAYG' A
#
# COMPACT_ATOMS: atom_id res chain seq x y z
N MET A 1 18.41 -3.44 4.19
CA MET A 1 18.21 -2.05 3.76
C MET A 1 18.18 -2.01 2.25
N TYR A 2 17.35 -1.16 1.65
CA TYR A 2 17.38 -0.93 0.21
C TYR A 2 18.43 0.14 -0.12
N GLU A 3 19.07 0.02 -1.28
CA GLU A 3 20.12 0.94 -1.70
C GLU A 3 19.59 2.33 -2.06
N LYS A 4 18.39 2.40 -2.65
CA LYS A 4 17.85 3.63 -3.28
C LYS A 4 16.63 4.23 -2.60
N ILE A 5 15.99 3.47 -1.71
CA ILE A 5 14.73 3.89 -1.07
C ILE A 5 14.74 3.54 0.40
N THR A 6 14.03 4.33 1.20
CA THR A 6 13.78 4.03 2.61
C THR A 6 12.30 3.74 2.77
N PRO A 7 11.92 2.60 3.38
CA PRO A 7 10.53 2.33 3.68
C PRO A 7 9.93 3.41 4.60
N PRO A 8 8.61 3.59 4.60
CA PRO A 8 7.94 4.42 5.58
C PRO A 8 8.31 4.02 7.02
N THR A 9 8.38 5.00 7.91
CA THR A 9 8.61 4.77 9.35
C THR A 9 7.35 4.32 10.09
N THR A 10 6.19 4.36 9.43
CA THR A 10 4.88 3.99 9.94
C THR A 10 4.28 2.87 9.11
N GLY A 11 3.47 2.02 9.74
CA GLY A 11 2.87 0.85 9.13
C GLY A 11 3.69 -0.42 9.36
N SER A 12 3.03 -1.56 9.20
CA SER A 12 3.58 -2.89 9.42
C SER A 12 3.76 -3.67 8.11
N LYS A 13 4.80 -4.50 8.04
CA LYS A 13 5.07 -5.32 6.86
C LYS A 13 4.11 -6.50 6.78
N VAL A 14 3.53 -6.75 5.60
CA VAL A 14 2.84 -8.02 5.30
C VAL A 14 3.85 -9.17 5.31
N SER A 15 3.59 -10.19 6.13
CA SER A 15 4.42 -11.41 6.18
C SER A 15 3.70 -12.59 5.55
N PHE A 16 4.43 -13.69 5.28
CA PHE A 16 3.85 -14.92 4.76
C PHE A 16 4.26 -16.08 5.64
N SER A 17 3.31 -16.96 5.97
CA SER A 17 3.55 -18.23 6.67
C SER A 17 2.77 -19.34 5.97
N ASN A 18 3.44 -20.46 5.67
CA ASN A 18 2.82 -21.61 5.01
C ASN A 18 2.04 -21.25 3.73
N GLY A 19 2.57 -20.30 2.94
CA GLY A 19 1.94 -19.84 1.70
C GLY A 19 0.76 -18.88 1.87
N GLN A 20 0.38 -18.54 3.09
CA GLN A 20 -0.71 -17.59 3.37
C GLN A 20 -0.15 -16.24 3.84
N PRO A 21 -0.75 -15.11 3.40
CA PRO A 21 -0.37 -13.79 3.88
C PRO A 21 -0.92 -13.56 5.30
N ASN A 22 -0.07 -13.09 6.20
CA ASN A 22 -0.48 -12.47 7.45
C ASN A 22 -0.47 -10.96 7.23
N VAL A 23 -1.68 -10.39 7.12
CA VAL A 23 -1.88 -8.98 6.81
C VAL A 23 -2.23 -8.25 8.12
N PRO A 24 -1.38 -7.30 8.58
CA PRO A 24 -1.71 -6.45 9.74
C PRO A 24 -2.76 -5.40 9.37
N ASP A 25 -3.34 -4.74 10.36
CA ASP A 25 -4.36 -3.69 10.16
C ASP A 25 -3.78 -2.39 9.54
N ASP A 26 -2.46 -2.17 9.65
CA ASP A 26 -1.74 -1.01 9.14
C ASP A 26 -0.69 -1.37 8.07
N PRO A 27 -1.03 -2.11 7.00
CA PRO A 27 -0.04 -2.70 6.12
C PRO A 27 0.69 -1.66 5.25
N ILE A 28 2.01 -1.80 5.11
CA ILE A 28 2.79 -1.06 4.11
C ILE A 28 2.55 -1.68 2.72
N ILE A 29 1.88 -0.95 1.83
CA ILE A 29 1.63 -1.37 0.44
C ILE A 29 2.48 -0.52 -0.52
N PRO A 30 3.55 -1.07 -1.12
CA PRO A 30 4.33 -0.36 -2.12
C PRO A 30 3.55 -0.25 -3.43
N PHE A 31 3.68 0.89 -4.10
CA PHE A 31 3.15 1.11 -5.45
C PHE A 31 4.20 1.75 -6.35
N ILE A 32 4.06 1.52 -7.66
CA ILE A 32 4.82 2.19 -8.71
C ILE A 32 3.78 2.86 -9.60
N ARG A 33 3.84 4.19 -9.75
CA ARG A 33 2.85 4.92 -10.55
C ARG A 33 2.87 4.55 -12.03
N GLY A 34 4.03 4.08 -12.53
CA GLY A 34 4.24 3.83 -13.94
C GLY A 34 4.39 5.13 -14.74
N ASP A 35 4.14 5.04 -16.03
CA ASP A 35 4.22 6.11 -17.02
C ASP A 35 2.85 6.40 -17.68
N GLY A 36 2.80 7.42 -18.53
CA GLY A 36 1.59 7.85 -19.21
C GLY A 36 0.43 8.12 -18.25
N THR A 37 -0.72 7.51 -18.53
CA THR A 37 -1.97 7.69 -17.78
C THR A 37 -1.89 7.16 -16.33
N GLY A 38 -0.90 6.33 -15.98
CA GLY A 38 -0.71 5.84 -14.61
C GLY A 38 -0.44 6.97 -13.61
N VAL A 39 0.23 8.03 -14.06
CA VAL A 39 0.51 9.22 -13.24
C VAL A 39 -0.78 9.96 -12.86
N ASP A 40 -1.77 9.96 -13.74
CA ASP A 40 -3.06 10.63 -13.54
C ASP A 40 -4.06 9.75 -12.77
N LEU A 41 -4.07 8.44 -13.04
CA LEU A 41 -5.05 7.51 -12.45
C LEU A 41 -4.70 7.11 -11.03
N TRP A 42 -3.41 6.91 -10.72
CA TRP A 42 -3.03 6.41 -9.39
C TRP A 42 -3.50 7.32 -8.24
N PRO A 43 -3.37 8.65 -8.31
CA PRO A 43 -3.93 9.54 -7.29
C PRO A 43 -5.45 9.41 -7.09
N ALA A 44 -6.19 9.06 -8.14
CA ALA A 44 -7.63 8.81 -8.04
C ALA A 44 -7.92 7.46 -7.36
N SER A 45 -7.21 6.39 -7.75
CA SER A 45 -7.33 5.07 -7.13
C SER A 45 -7.03 5.10 -5.64
N GLN A 46 -5.97 5.80 -5.23
CA GLN A 46 -5.61 5.93 -3.82
C GLN A 46 -6.76 6.53 -2.99
N LYS A 47 -7.40 7.60 -3.46
CA LYS A 47 -8.54 8.23 -2.76
C LYS A 47 -9.71 7.27 -2.56
N VAL A 48 -9.96 6.41 -3.55
CA VAL A 48 -11.03 5.39 -3.46
C VAL A 48 -10.68 4.35 -2.40
N PHE A 49 -9.45 3.86 -2.37
CA PHE A 49 -9.02 2.89 -1.35
C PHE A 49 -9.08 3.47 0.06
N ASP A 50 -8.57 4.70 0.25
CA ASP A 50 -8.58 5.38 1.55
C ASP A 50 -10.02 5.55 2.07
N ALA A 51 -10.94 5.99 1.21
CA ALA A 51 -12.35 6.15 1.55
C ALA A 51 -13.06 4.82 1.82
N ALA A 52 -12.74 3.77 1.06
CA ALA A 52 -13.34 2.44 1.25
C ALA A 52 -12.93 1.85 2.60
N ILE A 53 -11.66 1.98 3.00
CA ILE A 53 -11.17 1.51 4.30
C ILE A 53 -11.85 2.30 5.43
N ALA A 54 -11.87 3.64 5.34
CA ALA A 54 -12.53 4.47 6.33
C ALA A 54 -14.03 4.17 6.48
N THR A 55 -14.70 3.79 5.39
CA THR A 55 -16.13 3.42 5.42
C THR A 55 -16.36 2.04 6.03
N ALA A 56 -15.49 1.07 5.73
CA ALA A 56 -15.66 -0.31 6.17
C ALA A 56 -15.21 -0.55 7.62
N TYR A 57 -14.22 0.21 8.09
CA TYR A 57 -13.51 -0.06 9.35
C TYR A 57 -13.33 1.17 10.26
N GLY A 58 -13.74 2.37 9.81
CA GLY A 58 -13.64 3.62 10.59
C GLY A 58 -14.83 3.91 11.48
#